data_AF-A0A7R9E667-F1
#
_entry.id   AF-A0A7R9E667-F1
#
_cell.length_a   1.000
_cell.length_b   1.000
_cell.length_c   1.000
_cell.angle_alpha   90.00
_cell.angle_beta   90.00
_cell.angle_gamma   90.00
#
_symmetry.space_group_name_H-M   'P 1'
#
loop_
_entity.id
_entity.type
_entity.pdbx_description
1 polymer ?
#
loop_
_entity_poly.entity_id
_entity_poly.type
_entity_poly.pdbx_seq_one_letter_code
_entity_poly.pdbx_strand_id
1 'polypeptide(L)'
;MNCEEKRLFTFNTWPSNAPVDARRMAKAGFVYTGKGLVVECFLCHGRIDDWDYGDQAMARHRIMYPNCPFVLDPNQAGNIPLTGTGILAPTSQPQIFTGTTAPNSQPLYLSSALAQTAPPTLSTAWTAPQSMFSKPTVTSSPLYSAPMRTPLSIGSLGGHYRSCFPAPMGSSLFSY
;
A
#
# COMPACT_ATOMS: atom_id res chain seq x y z
N MET A 1 -2.81 10.77 11.43
CA MET A 1 -2.18 11.60 10.37
C MET A 1 -2.76 11.21 9.00
N ASN A 2 -3.99 11.64 8.70
CA ASN A 2 -4.73 11.13 7.53
C ASN A 2 -4.34 11.78 6.18
N CYS A 3 -3.62 12.91 6.20
CA CYS A 3 -3.08 13.54 4.99
C CYS A 3 -1.73 12.96 4.58
N GLU A 4 -1.65 12.46 3.35
CA GLU A 4 -0.45 11.87 2.76
C GLU A 4 0.72 12.86 2.73
N GLU A 5 0.46 14.14 2.44
CA GLU A 5 1.50 15.18 2.43
C GLU A 5 2.16 15.33 3.81
N LYS A 6 1.34 15.36 4.87
CA LYS A 6 1.84 15.43 6.24
C LYS A 6 2.61 14.17 6.64
N ARG A 7 2.18 13.01 6.15
CA ARG A 7 2.94 11.77 6.35
C ARG A 7 4.28 11.84 5.63
N LEU A 8 4.32 12.29 4.38
CA LEU A 8 5.55 12.44 3.61
C LEU A 8 6.55 13.37 4.30
N PHE A 9 6.08 14.46 4.89
CA PHE A 9 6.94 15.39 5.63
C PHE A 9 7.71 14.72 6.79
N THR A 10 7.17 13.66 7.39
CA THR A 10 7.87 12.93 8.45
C THR A 10 9.12 12.20 7.98
N PHE A 11 9.27 11.97 6.67
CA PHE A 11 10.42 11.30 6.07
C PHE A 11 11.59 12.25 5.74
N ASN A 12 11.63 13.46 6.34
CA ASN A 12 12.70 14.43 6.10
C ASN A 12 14.12 13.91 6.39
N THR A 13 14.23 12.94 7.29
CA THR A 13 15.47 12.29 7.75
C THR A 13 15.53 10.82 7.32
N TRP A 14 14.66 10.41 6.39
CA TRP A 14 14.70 9.07 5.80
C TRP A 14 16.00 8.89 4.99
N PRO A 15 16.76 7.80 5.18
CA PRO A 15 18.02 7.61 4.48
C PRO A 15 17.84 7.62 2.96
N SER A 16 18.72 8.33 2.25
CA SER A 16 18.67 8.40 0.77
C SER A 16 18.96 7.07 0.08
N ASN A 17 19.68 6.17 0.77
CA ASN A 17 19.98 4.81 0.31
C ASN A 17 18.97 3.76 0.82
N ALA A 18 17.86 4.19 1.44
CA ALA A 18 16.85 3.26 1.94
C ALA A 18 16.28 2.38 0.79
N PRO A 19 15.94 1.11 1.06
CA PRO A 19 15.50 0.19 0.00
C PRO A 19 14.17 0.56 -0.67
N VAL A 20 13.34 1.35 0.01
CA VAL A 20 12.04 1.82 -0.48
C VAL A 20 11.90 3.33 -0.25
N ASP A 21 11.41 4.03 -1.27
CA ASP A 21 11.25 5.48 -1.27
C ASP A 21 10.22 5.98 -0.23
N ALA A 22 10.56 7.08 0.45
CA ALA A 22 9.68 7.79 1.38
C ALA A 22 8.28 8.09 0.81
N ARG A 23 8.19 8.49 -0.46
CA ARG A 23 6.91 8.76 -1.14
C ARG A 23 6.03 7.52 -1.21
N ARG A 24 6.62 6.35 -1.50
CA ARG A 24 5.89 5.07 -1.55
C ARG A 24 5.41 4.67 -0.15
N MET A 25 6.23 4.91 0.87
CA MET A 25 5.84 4.69 2.27
C MET A 25 4.65 5.55 2.68
N ALA A 26 4.74 6.87 2.48
CA ALA A 26 3.69 7.81 2.85
C ALA A 26 2.35 7.51 2.12
N LYS A 27 2.44 7.18 0.83
CA LYS A 27 1.29 6.75 0.01
C LYS A 27 0.66 5.46 0.53
N ALA A 28 1.48 4.54 1.05
CA ALA A 28 1.00 3.29 1.66
C ALA A 28 0.45 3.45 3.08
N GLY A 29 0.30 4.68 3.58
CA GLY A 29 -0.30 4.98 4.88
C GLY A 29 0.70 5.02 6.02
N PHE A 30 2.00 4.99 5.73
CA PHE A 30 3.04 4.97 6.75
C PHE A 30 3.53 6.37 7.13
N VAL A 31 3.96 6.49 8.38
CA VAL A 31 4.63 7.64 9.00
C VAL A 31 6.01 7.17 9.43
N TYR A 32 7.06 7.97 9.18
CA TYR A 32 8.39 7.63 9.67
C TYR A 32 8.50 7.90 11.16
N THR A 33 9.08 6.96 11.90
CA THR A 33 9.26 7.08 13.35
C THR A 33 10.49 7.89 13.75
N GLY A 34 11.37 8.23 12.80
CA GLY A 34 12.63 8.91 13.06
C GLY A 34 13.78 7.98 13.47
N LYS A 35 13.56 6.66 13.49
CA LYS A 35 14.55 5.66 13.90
C LYS A 35 14.75 4.59 12.82
N GLY A 36 15.99 4.41 12.38
CA GLY A 36 16.37 3.37 11.43
C GLY A 36 15.53 3.42 10.16
N LEU A 37 14.97 2.26 9.76
CA LEU A 37 14.01 2.16 8.66
C LEU A 37 12.59 1.85 9.17
N VAL A 38 12.30 2.17 10.44
CA VAL A 38 11.03 1.83 11.08
C VAL A 38 9.95 2.85 10.69
N VAL A 39 8.87 2.35 10.12
CA VAL A 39 7.67 3.15 9.82
C VAL A 39 6.44 2.59 10.52
N GLU A 40 5.44 3.44 10.77
CA GLU A 40 4.20 3.07 11.46
C GLU A 40 2.98 3.52 10.64
N CYS A 41 1.98 2.65 10.47
CA CYS A 41 0.74 3.05 9.82
C CYS A 41 -0.04 4.04 10.71
N PHE A 42 -0.52 5.14 10.14
CA PHE A 42 -1.27 6.14 10.91
C PHE A 42 -2.64 5.65 11.46
N LEU A 43 -3.13 4.50 10.97
CA LEU A 43 -4.48 4.02 11.24
C LEU A 43 -4.49 2.71 12.02
N CYS A 44 -3.77 1.67 11.55
CA CYS A 44 -3.68 0.41 12.31
C CYS A 44 -2.52 0.38 13.30
N HIS A 45 -1.64 1.38 13.29
CA HIS A 45 -0.43 1.44 14.13
C HIS A 45 0.56 0.28 13.93
N GLY A 46 0.39 -0.51 12.87
CA GLY A 46 1.32 -1.56 12.49
C GLY A 46 2.68 -0.99 12.09
N ARG A 47 3.76 -1.64 12.55
CA ARG A 47 5.15 -1.21 12.35
C ARG A 47 5.90 -2.19 11.47
N ILE A 48 6.74 -1.66 10.59
CA ILE A 48 7.61 -2.45 9.69
C ILE A 48 8.96 -1.74 9.60
N ASP A 49 10.04 -2.48 9.72
CA ASP A 49 11.42 -1.95 9.78
C ASP A 49 12.43 -2.72 8.94
N ASP A 50 12.12 -3.94 8.56
CA ASP A 50 12.95 -4.91 7.84
C ASP A 50 12.77 -4.81 6.31
N TRP A 51 12.96 -3.63 5.74
CA TRP A 51 12.73 -3.35 4.31
C TRP A 51 13.86 -3.86 3.40
N ASP A 52 13.50 -4.45 2.27
CA ASP A 52 14.41 -4.95 1.24
C ASP A 52 14.22 -4.26 -0.12
N TYR A 53 15.26 -4.32 -0.96
CA TYR A 53 15.18 -3.75 -2.32
C TYR A 53 14.16 -4.53 -3.15
N GLY A 54 13.21 -3.80 -3.74
CA GLY A 54 12.11 -4.37 -4.52
C GLY A 54 10.79 -4.48 -3.73
N ASP A 55 10.82 -4.27 -2.42
CA ASP A 55 9.62 -4.26 -1.60
C ASP A 55 8.60 -3.22 -2.06
N GLN A 56 7.33 -3.63 -2.01
CA GLN A 56 6.19 -2.74 -2.23
C GLN A 56 5.56 -2.42 -0.88
N ALA A 57 5.67 -1.16 -0.44
CA ALA A 57 5.18 -0.71 0.86
C ALA A 57 3.75 -1.15 1.18
N MET A 58 2.81 -0.94 0.23
CA MET A 58 1.44 -1.37 0.40
C MET A 58 1.29 -2.90 0.43
N ALA A 59 2.05 -3.65 -0.38
CA ALA A 59 1.97 -5.11 -0.36
C ALA A 59 2.40 -5.67 1.00
N ARG A 60 3.51 -5.18 1.56
CA ARG A 60 3.94 -5.53 2.91
C ARG A 60 2.91 -5.13 3.97
N HIS A 61 2.29 -3.96 3.81
CA HIS A 61 1.19 -3.54 4.68
C HIS A 61 0.03 -4.54 4.65
N ARG A 62 -0.37 -5.04 3.47
CA ARG A 62 -1.44 -6.04 3.34
C ARG A 62 -1.08 -7.39 3.96
N ILE A 63 0.16 -7.82 3.79
CA ILE A 63 0.63 -9.12 4.29
C ILE A 63 0.73 -9.09 5.82
N MET A 64 1.32 -8.04 6.39
CA MET A 64 1.57 -7.96 7.83
C MET A 64 0.33 -7.55 8.62
N TYR A 65 -0.51 -6.67 8.05
CA TYR A 65 -1.70 -6.12 8.72
C TYR A 65 -2.93 -6.18 7.81
N PRO A 66 -3.42 -7.39 7.45
CA PRO A 66 -4.48 -7.57 6.46
C PRO A 66 -5.81 -6.92 6.85
N ASN A 67 -6.08 -6.79 8.16
CA ASN A 67 -7.31 -6.20 8.69
C ASN A 67 -7.22 -4.68 8.91
N CYS A 68 -6.12 -4.04 8.49
CA CYS A 68 -5.99 -2.59 8.59
C CYS A 68 -7.07 -1.90 7.76
N PRO A 69 -7.87 -0.96 8.31
CA PRO A 69 -8.91 -0.29 7.53
C PRO A 69 -8.36 0.48 6.32
N PHE A 70 -7.11 0.95 6.41
CA PHE A 70 -6.41 1.59 5.29
C PHE A 70 -6.05 0.59 4.19
N VAL A 71 -5.73 -0.65 4.54
CA VAL A 71 -5.46 -1.73 3.56
C VAL A 71 -6.75 -2.15 2.87
N LEU A 72 -7.84 -2.27 3.63
CA LEU A 72 -9.14 -2.72 3.15
C LEU A 72 -9.78 -1.68 2.22
N ASP A 73 -9.88 -0.43 2.66
CA ASP A 73 -10.40 0.67 1.84
C ASP A 73 -9.75 2.02 2.23
N PRO A 74 -8.67 2.44 1.53
CA PRO A 74 -8.02 3.72 1.78
C PRO A 74 -8.97 4.92 1.63
N ASN A 75 -9.98 4.85 0.75
CA ASN A 75 -10.85 5.99 0.45
C ASN A 75 -11.88 6.21 1.56
N GLN A 76 -12.37 5.12 2.16
CA GLN A 76 -13.28 5.19 3.32
C GLN A 76 -12.54 5.41 4.64
N ALA A 77 -11.25 5.08 4.70
CA ALA A 77 -10.39 5.29 5.87
C ALA A 77 -10.06 6.77 6.16
N GLY A 78 -10.70 7.73 5.47
CA GLY A 78 -10.47 9.15 5.63
C GLY A 78 -9.10 9.62 5.15
N ASN A 79 -8.43 8.85 4.28
CA ASN A 79 -7.16 9.22 3.67
C ASN A 79 -7.32 10.43 2.74
N ILE A 80 -6.41 11.40 2.86
CA ILE A 80 -6.32 12.52 1.94
C ILE A 80 -5.04 12.29 1.11
N PRO A 81 -5.14 11.81 -0.14
CA PRO A 81 -3.99 11.47 -0.96
C PRO A 81 -3.23 12.72 -1.41
N LEU A 82 -1.95 12.54 -1.74
CA LEU A 82 -1.14 13.59 -2.36
C LEU A 82 -1.44 13.63 -3.87
N THR A 83 -2.58 14.21 -4.25
CA THR A 83 -2.93 14.41 -5.66
C THR A 83 -2.02 15.48 -6.25
N GLY A 84 -1.13 15.09 -7.18
CA GLY A 84 -0.15 15.99 -7.82
C GLY A 84 -0.74 17.09 -8.71
N THR A 85 -2.07 17.20 -8.82
CA THR A 85 -2.76 18.20 -9.63
C THR A 85 -4.16 18.40 -9.06
N GLY A 86 -4.55 19.64 -8.77
CA GLY A 86 -5.81 19.99 -8.10
C GLY A 86 -7.09 19.81 -8.92
N ILE A 87 -7.33 18.66 -9.54
CA ILE A 87 -8.62 18.35 -10.16
C ILE A 87 -9.03 16.91 -9.84
N LEU A 88 -10.27 16.79 -9.34
CA LEU A 88 -11.08 15.58 -9.12
C LEU A 88 -10.77 14.78 -7.84
N ALA A 89 -11.38 15.22 -6.73
CA ALA A 89 -11.98 14.25 -5.83
C ALA A 89 -13.09 13.49 -6.61
N PRO A 90 -13.20 12.15 -6.49
CA PRO A 90 -14.35 11.44 -7.05
C PRO A 90 -15.56 11.72 -6.16
N THR A 91 -16.26 12.82 -6.45
CA THR A 91 -17.65 12.98 -6.05
C THR A 91 -18.48 11.95 -6.78
N SER A 92 -19.06 11.03 -6.01
CA SER A 92 -20.13 10.13 -6.40
C SER A 92 -21.24 10.86 -7.16
N GLN A 93 -21.33 10.64 -8.48
CA GLN A 93 -22.55 10.85 -9.27
C GLN A 93 -22.69 9.74 -10.30
N PRO A 94 -23.87 9.09 -10.42
CA PRO A 94 -24.10 8.05 -11.41
C PRO A 94 -24.14 8.66 -12.81
N GLN A 95 -23.14 8.35 -13.64
CA GLN A 95 -23.18 8.72 -15.05
C GLN A 95 -24.13 7.74 -15.76
N ILE A 96 -25.35 8.20 -16.02
CA ILE A 96 -26.33 7.50 -16.85
C ILE A 96 -25.72 7.37 -18.24
N PHE A 97 -25.38 6.15 -18.65
CA PHE A 97 -24.98 5.83 -20.02
C PHE A 97 -26.23 5.90 -20.91
N THR A 98 -26.46 7.05 -21.55
CA THR A 98 -27.37 7.13 -22.69
C THR A 98 -26.67 6.53 -23.90
N GLY A 99 -27.22 5.42 -24.38
CA GLY A 99 -26.71 4.69 -25.53
C GLY A 99 -26.73 5.55 -26.80
N THR A 100 -25.61 5.54 -27.52
CA THR A 100 -25.57 5.97 -28.92
C THR A 100 -25.33 4.73 -29.76
N THR A 101 -26.40 4.29 -30.42
CA THR A 101 -26.41 3.25 -31.45
C THR A 101 -25.71 3.77 -32.71
N ALA A 102 -24.72 3.03 -33.20
CA ALA A 102 -24.24 3.12 -34.59
C ALA A 102 -24.46 1.75 -35.27
N PRO A 103 -24.96 1.72 -36.52
CA PRO A 103 -25.39 0.48 -37.16
C PRO A 103 -24.28 -0.20 -37.96
N ASN A 104 -24.38 -1.54 -37.99
CA ASN A 104 -24.00 -2.45 -39.07
C ASN A 104 -22.55 -2.48 -39.59
N SER A 105 -21.86 -3.58 -39.31
CA SER A 105 -21.22 -4.38 -40.36
C SER A 105 -21.10 -5.84 -39.89
N GLN A 106 -21.75 -6.76 -40.61
CA GLN A 106 -21.62 -8.21 -40.44
C GLN A 106 -20.28 -8.70 -40.99
N PRO A 107 -19.77 -9.85 -40.51
CA PRO A 107 -19.00 -10.73 -41.38
C PRO A 107 -19.75 -12.05 -41.60
N LEU A 108 -19.98 -12.37 -42.87
CA LEU A 108 -20.28 -13.72 -43.34
C LEU A 108 -18.99 -14.53 -43.34
N TYR A 109 -18.91 -15.61 -42.56
CA TYR A 109 -18.00 -16.69 -42.90
C TYR A 109 -18.63 -18.06 -42.68
N LEU A 110 -18.45 -18.84 -43.74
CA LEU A 110 -19.02 -20.13 -44.09
C LEU A 110 -18.48 -21.22 -43.16
N SER A 111 -19.36 -21.99 -42.51
CA SER A 111 -18.98 -23.18 -41.75
C SER A 111 -19.32 -24.43 -42.54
N SER A 112 -18.30 -25.22 -42.88
CA SER A 112 -18.48 -26.62 -43.24
C SER A 112 -17.21 -27.46 -43.02
N ALA A 113 -17.48 -28.69 -42.60
CA ALA A 113 -16.65 -29.90 -42.67
C ALA A 113 -15.59 -30.16 -41.58
N LEU A 114 -16.04 -30.94 -40.58
CA LEU A 114 -15.50 -32.24 -40.16
C LEU A 114 -14.14 -32.68 -40.74
N ALA A 115 -13.17 -32.91 -39.87
CA ALA A 115 -12.30 -34.09 -39.93
C ALA A 115 -11.65 -34.34 -38.56
N GLN A 116 -11.96 -35.51 -37.99
CA GLN A 116 -11.31 -36.08 -36.82
C GLN A 116 -9.98 -36.70 -37.25
N THR A 117 -8.90 -36.40 -36.54
CA THR A 117 -7.72 -37.28 -36.49
C THR A 117 -7.25 -37.40 -35.04
N ALA A 118 -6.96 -38.64 -34.66
CA ALA A 118 -6.65 -39.12 -33.31
C ALA A 118 -5.29 -38.61 -32.78
N PRO A 119 -5.04 -38.69 -31.46
CA PRO A 119 -3.79 -38.23 -30.84
C PRO A 119 -2.69 -39.30 -30.90
N PRO A 120 -1.42 -38.94 -31.13
CA PRO A 120 -0.32 -39.80 -30.71
C PRO A 120 0.05 -39.50 -29.26
N THR A 121 -0.12 -40.51 -28.42
CA THR A 121 0.57 -40.69 -27.14
C THR A 121 2.08 -40.58 -27.33
N LEU A 122 2.77 -39.86 -26.45
CA LEU A 122 4.12 -40.25 -26.01
C LEU A 122 4.48 -39.57 -24.68
N SER A 123 4.63 -40.45 -23.69
CA SER A 123 5.22 -40.23 -22.38
C SER A 123 6.69 -39.84 -22.52
N THR A 124 7.13 -38.81 -21.79
CA THR A 124 8.51 -38.78 -21.30
C THR A 124 8.57 -38.05 -19.97
N ALA A 125 9.03 -38.78 -18.96
CA ALA A 125 9.20 -38.37 -17.58
C ALA A 125 10.23 -37.24 -17.44
N TRP A 126 9.92 -36.22 -16.64
CA TRP A 126 10.92 -35.25 -16.19
C TRP A 126 11.46 -35.70 -14.83
N THR A 127 12.63 -36.32 -14.84
CA THR A 127 13.39 -36.60 -13.62
C THR A 127 14.05 -35.30 -13.15
N ALA A 128 13.62 -34.80 -12.00
CA ALA A 128 14.29 -33.71 -11.30
C ALA A 128 15.42 -34.26 -10.40
N PRO A 129 16.66 -33.76 -10.48
CA PRO A 129 17.65 -34.05 -9.46
C PRO A 129 17.50 -33.09 -8.28
N GLN A 130 17.30 -33.66 -7.09
CA GLN A 130 17.49 -32.99 -5.82
C GLN A 130 18.98 -32.80 -5.57
N SER A 131 19.43 -31.57 -5.33
CA SER A 131 20.73 -31.33 -4.70
C SER A 131 20.54 -30.57 -3.40
N MET A 132 20.68 -31.33 -2.32
CA MET A 132 20.96 -30.83 -0.98
C MET A 132 22.25 -30.01 -1.01
N PHE A 133 22.17 -28.75 -0.60
CA PHE A 133 23.32 -28.08 0.00
C PHE A 133 22.86 -27.32 1.24
N SER A 134 22.98 -27.99 2.37
CA SER A 134 22.99 -27.38 3.69
C SER A 134 24.31 -26.67 3.93
N LYS A 135 24.27 -25.49 4.58
CA LYS A 135 25.21 -25.00 5.62
C LYS A 135 25.03 -23.47 5.82
N PRO A 136 25.57 -22.87 6.90
CA PRO A 136 25.67 -23.34 8.28
C PRO A 136 25.15 -22.30 9.29
N THR A 137 24.85 -22.78 10.49
CA THR A 137 24.62 -22.05 11.74
C THR A 137 25.76 -21.09 12.08
N VAL A 138 25.44 -19.85 12.47
CA VAL A 138 26.28 -19.03 13.34
C VAL A 138 25.40 -18.44 14.45
N THR A 139 25.57 -19.02 15.64
CA THR A 139 25.04 -18.52 16.91
C THR A 139 26.11 -17.64 17.54
N SER A 140 25.80 -16.37 17.82
CA SER A 140 26.51 -15.62 18.84
C SER A 140 25.68 -14.42 19.30
N SER A 141 25.22 -14.48 20.54
CA SER A 141 24.88 -13.29 21.35
C SER A 141 26.16 -12.51 21.66
N PRO A 142 26.07 -11.22 22.01
CA PRO A 142 26.14 -10.90 23.43
C PRO A 142 25.24 -9.74 23.90
N LEU A 143 25.01 -9.77 25.21
CA LEU A 143 24.38 -8.78 26.06
C LEU A 143 25.01 -7.39 25.89
N TYR A 144 24.19 -6.34 25.78
CA TYR A 144 24.65 -4.97 25.97
C TYR A 144 23.80 -4.25 27.02
N SER A 145 24.50 -3.82 28.07
CA SER A 145 24.02 -3.07 29.22
C SER A 145 23.59 -1.66 28.82
N ALA A 146 22.45 -1.21 29.33
CA ALA A 146 21.97 0.17 29.19
C ALA A 146 22.57 1.10 30.27
N PRO A 147 23.01 2.32 29.93
CA PRO A 147 23.17 3.41 30.89
C PRO A 147 21.94 4.31 30.97
N MET A 148 21.74 4.87 32.17
CA MET A 148 20.67 5.81 32.56
C MET A 148 20.88 7.26 32.10
N ARG A 149 19.80 8.05 32.26
CA ARG A 149 19.68 9.54 32.36
C ARG A 149 19.44 10.25 31.01
N THR A 150 18.59 11.27 30.84
CA THR A 150 17.67 12.11 31.66
C THR A 150 16.86 12.93 30.64
N PRO A 151 15.59 13.33 30.87
CA PRO A 151 14.93 14.30 29.98
C PRO A 151 15.22 15.75 30.40
N LEU A 152 15.75 16.54 29.46
CA LEU A 152 15.73 18.01 29.53
C LEU A 152 14.49 18.52 28.81
N SER A 153 13.78 19.42 29.51
CA SER A 153 12.67 20.23 29.03
C SER A 153 13.14 21.25 27.98
N ILE A 154 12.20 21.76 27.18
CA ILE A 154 12.02 23.17 26.75
C ILE A 154 11.40 23.20 25.34
N GLY A 155 10.35 24.02 25.17
CA GLY A 155 10.26 24.86 23.98
C GLY A 155 9.06 24.64 23.07
N SER A 156 7.89 25.10 23.52
CA SER A 156 6.72 25.36 22.67
C SER A 156 6.93 26.64 21.87
N LEU A 157 6.86 26.59 20.53
CA LEU A 157 6.37 27.63 19.61
C LEU A 157 5.98 26.88 18.31
N GLY A 158 4.74 26.87 17.85
CA GLY A 158 3.99 28.05 17.45
C GLY A 158 3.99 28.12 15.92
N GLY A 159 3.24 27.22 15.28
CA GLY A 159 3.07 27.16 13.83
C GLY A 159 1.64 26.81 13.48
N HIS A 160 0.77 27.81 13.50
CA HIS A 160 -0.53 27.74 12.83
C HIS A 160 -0.27 27.62 11.32
N TYR A 161 -0.99 26.74 10.62
CA TYR A 161 -1.80 27.05 9.44
C TYR A 161 -2.24 25.75 8.73
N ARG A 162 -3.57 25.68 8.58
CA ARG A 162 -4.37 24.91 7.61
C ARG A 162 -4.45 23.39 7.80
N SER A 163 -5.47 23.09 8.57
CA SER A 163 -6.22 21.88 8.83
C SER A 163 -6.45 20.96 7.62
N CYS A 164 -6.22 19.67 7.84
CA CYS A 164 -6.79 18.60 7.04
C CYS A 164 -8.13 18.22 7.71
N PHE A 165 -9.23 18.87 7.32
CA PHE A 165 -10.55 18.53 7.85
C PHE A 165 -11.36 17.75 6.81
N PRO A 166 -11.79 16.51 7.11
CA PRO A 166 -13.01 15.97 6.53
C PRO A 166 -14.24 16.60 7.22
N ALA A 167 -15.28 16.91 6.43
CA ALA A 167 -16.54 17.50 6.91
C ALA A 167 -17.30 16.55 7.85
N PRO A 168 -18.04 17.06 8.86
CA PRO A 168 -18.94 16.22 9.65
C PRO A 168 -20.16 15.82 8.80
N MET A 169 -20.45 14.52 8.74
CA MET A 169 -21.71 14.01 8.22
C MET A 169 -22.83 14.42 9.17
N GLY A 170 -23.84 15.10 8.63
CA GLY A 170 -25.00 15.59 9.37
C GLY A 170 -25.88 14.45 9.87
N SER A 171 -26.10 14.41 11.17
CA SER A 171 -27.12 13.58 11.80
C SER A 171 -28.45 14.31 11.71
N SER A 172 -29.31 13.87 10.78
CA SER A 172 -30.74 14.14 10.85
C SER A 172 -31.32 13.26 11.96
N LEU A 173 -31.83 13.87 13.03
CA LEU A 173 -32.77 13.21 13.93
C LEU A 173 -34.02 14.08 14.03
N PHE A 174 -35.11 13.45 13.62
CA PHE A 174 -36.49 13.92 13.63
C PHE A 174 -36.91 14.43 15.01
N SER A 175 -37.53 15.61 15.05
CA SER A 175 -38.41 16.00 16.15
C SER A 175 -39.78 15.34 15.95
N TYR A 176 -40.31 14.76 17.02
CA TYR A 176 -41.73 14.46 17.21
C TYR A 176 -42.34 15.51 18.14
#